data_AF-A0A9D7XM93-F1
#
_entry.id   AF-A0A9D7XM93-F1
#
_cell.length_a   1.000
_cell.length_b   1.000
_cell.length_c   1.000
_cell.angle_alpha   90.00
_cell.angle_beta   90.00
_cell.angle_gamma   90.00
#
_symmetry.space_group_name_H-M   'P 1'
#
loop_
_entity.id
_entity.type
_entity.pdbx_description
1 polymer ?
#
loop_
_entity_poly.entity_id
_entity_poly.type
_entity_poly.pdbx_seq_one_letter_code
_entity_poly.pdbx_strand_id
1 'polypeptide(L)'
;MNPGNFFRVFSPVSQVLALLVLILFWKTSSSIRLFLGIAFVIYVLTDVMTFAYFYPRNDILFKTAQLTDAETIRRVWNEWNTMNWIRSFIIVIGITFSSLGLHKFYMLKQTS
;
A
#
# COMPACT_ATOMS: atom_id res chain seq x y z
N MET A 1 -9.37 -16.46 -10.33
CA MET A 1 -9.61 -15.46 -9.26
C MET A 1 -9.74 -14.09 -9.92
N ASN A 2 -10.72 -13.27 -9.53
CA ASN A 2 -10.81 -11.88 -10.00
C ASN A 2 -9.84 -11.01 -9.18
N PRO A 3 -9.06 -10.08 -9.80
CA PRO A 3 -8.18 -9.15 -9.08
C PRO A 3 -8.83 -8.47 -7.86
N GLY A 4 -10.11 -8.14 -7.93
CA GLY A 4 -10.85 -7.53 -6.81
C GLY A 4 -10.94 -8.41 -5.55
N ASN A 5 -11.03 -9.73 -5.71
CA ASN A 5 -11.07 -10.67 -4.57
C ASN A 5 -9.69 -10.85 -3.93
N PHE A 6 -8.62 -10.80 -4.73
CA PHE A 6 -7.26 -10.85 -4.22
C PHE A 6 -6.98 -9.66 -3.28
N PHE A 7 -7.18 -8.43 -3.76
CA PHE A 7 -6.91 -7.25 -2.93
C PHE A 7 -7.80 -7.17 -1.69
N ARG A 8 -9.05 -7.63 -1.74
CA ARG A 8 -9.95 -7.64 -0.59
C ARG A 8 -9.45 -8.52 0.57
N VAL A 9 -8.69 -9.57 0.28
CA VAL A 9 -8.14 -10.49 1.29
C VAL A 9 -6.72 -10.10 1.67
N PHE A 10 -5.85 -9.85 0.68
CA PHE A 10 -4.43 -9.62 0.94
C PHE A 10 -4.13 -8.24 1.53
N SER A 11 -4.92 -7.21 1.24
CA SER A 11 -4.72 -5.88 1.82
C SER A 11 -4.90 -5.90 3.36
N PRO A 12 -6.03 -6.39 3.92
CA PRO A 12 -6.19 -6.49 5.38
C PRO A 12 -5.10 -7.35 6.04
N VAL A 13 -4.75 -8.48 5.42
CA VAL A 13 -3.69 -9.37 5.96
C VAL A 13 -2.35 -8.63 6.01
N SER A 14 -1.99 -7.90 4.95
CA SER A 14 -0.73 -7.14 4.91
C SER A 14 -0.68 -6.04 5.99
N GLN A 15 -1.81 -5.35 6.24
CA GLN A 15 -1.90 -4.35 7.31
C GLN A 15 -1.77 -4.97 8.70
N VAL A 16 -2.44 -6.09 8.95
CA VAL A 16 -2.35 -6.81 10.23
C VAL A 16 -0.92 -7.26 10.46
N LEU A 17 -0.25 -7.81 9.45
CA LEU A 17 1.16 -8.21 9.55
C LEU A 17 2.07 -7.01 9.82
N ALA A 18 1.88 -5.89 9.12
CA ALA A 18 2.67 -4.68 9.34
C ALA A 18 2.48 -4.12 10.76
N LEU A 19 1.25 -4.12 11.27
CA LEU A 19 0.93 -3.72 12.64
C LEU A 19 1.56 -4.67 13.67
N LEU A 20 1.44 -5.99 13.45
CA LEU A 20 2.05 -7.00 14.32
C LEU A 20 3.56 -6.83 14.40
N VAL A 21 4.23 -6.60 13.26
CA VAL A 21 5.67 -6.31 13.22
C VAL A 21 5.97 -5.04 14.03
N LEU A 22 5.23 -3.96 13.85
CA LEU A 22 5.43 -2.74 14.65
C LEU A 22 5.27 -2.98 16.17
N ILE A 23 4.28 -3.78 16.58
CA ILE A 23 4.03 -4.13 17.99
C ILE A 23 5.18 -4.99 18.55
N LEU A 24 5.59 -6.03 17.83
CA LEU A 24 6.64 -6.96 18.27
C LEU A 24 7.99 -6.24 18.45
N PHE A 25 8.31 -5.29 17.57
CA PHE A 25 9.56 -4.52 17.61
C PHE A 25 9.45 -3.20 18.40
N TRP A 26 8.32 -2.95 19.07
CA TRP A 26 8.04 -1.67 19.72
C TRP A 26 9.05 -1.27 20.79
N LYS A 27 9.58 -2.25 21.53
CA LYS A 27 10.54 -2.04 22.63
C LYS A 27 12.00 -2.23 22.22
N THR A 28 12.29 -2.56 20.96
CA THR A 28 13.65 -2.91 20.52
C THR A 28 14.55 -1.70 20.35
N SER A 29 14.10 -0.68 19.62
CA SER A 29 14.87 0.55 19.39
C SER A 29 13.95 1.65 18.87
N SER A 30 14.15 2.89 19.33
CA SER A 30 13.40 4.06 18.86
C SER A 30 13.50 4.26 17.34
N SER A 31 14.66 3.96 16.72
CA SER A 31 14.81 4.06 15.27
C SER A 31 14.09 2.95 14.50
N ILE A 32 14.16 1.71 14.99
CA ILE A 32 13.43 0.59 14.36
C ILE A 32 11.94 0.87 14.41
N ARG A 33 11.44 1.30 15.58
CA ARG A 33 10.04 1.70 15.76
C ARG A 33 9.63 2.82 14.80
N LEU A 34 10.48 3.84 14.62
CA LEU A 34 10.21 4.92 13.66
C LEU A 34 10.10 4.40 12.23
N PHE A 35 11.06 3.58 11.78
CA PHE A 35 11.04 3.04 10.42
C PHE A 35 9.83 2.14 10.16
N LEU A 36 9.53 1.22 11.09
CA LEU A 36 8.36 0.35 10.97
C LEU A 36 7.04 1.13 11.08
N GLY A 37 7.01 2.19 11.89
CA GLY A 37 5.86 3.09 12.00
C GLY A 37 5.58 3.85 10.71
N ILE A 38 6.62 4.41 10.07
CA ILE A 38 6.50 5.07 8.76
C ILE A 38 6.00 4.07 7.71
N ALA A 39 6.58 2.86 7.66
CA ALA A 39 6.14 1.82 6.73
C ALA A 39 4.66 1.46 6.94
N PHE A 40 4.23 1.29 8.19
CA PHE A 40 2.83 1.01 8.52
C PHE A 40 1.88 2.12 8.04
N VAL A 41 2.20 3.38 8.32
CA VAL A 41 1.40 4.53 7.87
C VAL A 41 1.32 4.58 6.34
N ILE A 42 2.42 4.31 5.65
CA ILE A 42 2.45 4.26 4.18
C ILE A 42 1.53 3.17 3.62
N TYR A 43 1.54 1.98 4.22
CA TYR A 43 0.66 0.89 3.80
C TYR A 43 -0.81 1.22 4.04
N VAL A 44 -1.14 1.83 5.19
CA VAL A 44 -2.50 2.31 5.46
C VAL A 44 -2.93 3.37 4.44
N LEU A 45 -2.06 4.35 4.13
CA LEU A 45 -2.37 5.39 3.15
C LEU A 45 -2.61 4.81 1.75
N THR A 46 -1.84 3.80 1.36
CA THR A 46 -2.00 3.09 0.09
C THR A 46 -3.38 2.43 -0.02
N ASP A 47 -3.88 1.85 1.07
CA ASP A 47 -5.22 1.26 1.10
C ASP A 47 -6.31 2.32 1.09
N VAL A 48 -6.15 3.42 1.83
CA VAL A 48 -7.07 4.56 1.75
C VAL A 48 -7.18 5.08 0.31
N MET A 49 -6.05 5.23 -0.39
CA MET A 49 -6.07 5.59 -1.82
C MET A 49 -6.84 4.55 -2.64
N THR A 50 -6.63 3.27 -2.38
CA THR A 50 -7.31 2.17 -3.08
C THR A 50 -8.84 2.26 -2.93
N PHE A 51 -9.35 2.46 -1.72
CA PHE A 51 -10.79 2.58 -1.48
C PHE A 51 -11.37 3.91 -1.94
N ALA A 52 -10.70 5.04 -1.65
CA ALA A 52 -11.25 6.36 -1.92
C ALA A 52 -11.09 6.80 -3.39
N TYR A 53 -10.01 6.37 -4.05
CA TYR A 53 -9.71 6.77 -5.42
C TYR A 53 -9.98 5.65 -6.43
N PHE A 54 -9.36 4.48 -6.27
CA PHE A 54 -9.37 3.44 -7.31
C PHE A 54 -10.71 2.72 -7.43
N TYR A 55 -11.40 2.46 -6.32
CA TYR A 55 -12.69 1.74 -6.36
C TYR A 55 -13.77 2.52 -7.16
N PRO A 56 -13.98 3.84 -6.93
CA PRO A 56 -14.89 4.62 -7.77
C PRO A 56 -14.54 4.60 -9.26
N ARG A 57 -13.26 4.72 -9.62
CA ARG A 57 -12.84 4.69 -11.04
C ARG A 57 -13.00 3.31 -11.65
N ASN A 58 -12.75 2.25 -10.89
CA ASN A 58 -13.01 0.89 -11.34
C ASN A 58 -14.51 0.67 -11.59
N ASP A 59 -15.39 1.23 -10.76
CA ASP A 59 -16.84 1.14 -10.98
C ASP A 59 -17.23 1.81 -12.31
N ILE A 60 -16.69 3.00 -12.58
CA ILE A 60 -16.86 3.71 -13.86
C ILE A 60 -16.36 2.88 -15.04
N LEU A 61 -15.11 2.39 -14.97
CA LEU A 61 -14.48 1.66 -16.07
C LEU A 61 -15.14 0.31 -16.37
N PHE A 62 -15.63 -0.39 -15.35
CA PHE A 62 -16.04 -1.80 -15.49
C PHE A 62 -17.55 -2.04 -15.34
N LYS A 63 -18.34 -1.06 -14.90
CA LYS A 63 -19.78 -1.24 -14.68
C LYS A 63 -20.66 -0.13 -15.24
N THR A 64 -20.27 1.13 -15.09
CA THR A 64 -21.17 2.26 -15.39
C THR A 64 -20.92 2.91 -16.75
N ALA A 65 -19.69 2.93 -17.28
CA ALA A 65 -19.45 3.46 -18.61
C ALA A 65 -20.01 2.52 -19.69
N GLN A 66 -20.81 3.06 -20.61
CA GLN A 66 -21.20 2.34 -21.82
C GLN A 66 -19.98 2.20 -22.73
N LEU A 67 -19.84 1.04 -23.40
CA LEU A 67 -18.71 0.77 -24.31
C LEU A 67 -18.58 1.80 -25.45
N THR A 68 -19.66 2.52 -25.75
CA THR A 68 -19.74 3.59 -26.74
C THR A 68 -19.16 4.93 -26.27
N ASP A 69 -18.96 5.12 -24.96
CA ASP A 69 -18.40 6.35 -24.38
C ASP A 69 -16.87 6.24 -24.22
N ALA A 70 -16.19 6.19 -25.36
CA ALA A 70 -14.74 6.02 -25.43
C ALA A 70 -13.96 7.18 -24.79
N GLU A 71 -14.51 8.40 -24.78
CA GLU A 71 -13.87 9.58 -24.19
C GLU A 71 -13.84 9.49 -22.67
N THR A 72 -14.97 9.15 -22.03
CA THR A 72 -15.03 8.93 -20.58
C THR A 72 -14.12 7.78 -20.15
N ILE A 73 -14.13 6.66 -20.88
CA ILE A 73 -13.26 5.51 -20.58
C ILE A 73 -11.79 5.92 -20.64
N ARG A 74 -11.37 6.62 -21.71
CA ARG A 74 -9.97 7.06 -21.87
C ARG A 74 -9.54 8.03 -20.78
N ARG A 75 -10.39 8.99 -20.41
CA ARG A 75 -10.10 9.95 -19.35
C ARG A 75 -9.91 9.25 -18.01
N VAL A 76 -10.88 8.42 -17.60
CA VAL A 76 -10.84 7.71 -16.31
C VAL A 76 -9.68 6.73 -16.26
N TRP A 77 -9.35 6.07 -17.38
CA TRP A 77 -8.17 5.22 -17.48
C TRP A 77 -6.87 6.00 -17.24
N ASN A 78 -6.71 7.17 -17.86
CA ASN A 78 -5.51 8.00 -17.67
C ASN A 78 -5.38 8.51 -16.22
N GLU A 79 -6.49 8.90 -15.60
CA GLU A 79 -6.56 9.28 -14.19
C GLU A 79 -6.16 8.11 -13.28
N TRP A 80 -6.67 6.92 -13.56
CA TRP A 80 -6.37 5.69 -12.83
C TRP A 80 -4.90 5.33 -12.97
N ASN A 81 -4.35 5.35 -14.18
CA ASN A 81 -2.98 4.96 -14.48
C ASN A 81 -1.95 5.90 -13.85
N THR A 82 -2.18 7.22 -13.93
CA THR A 82 -1.33 8.22 -13.29
C THR A 82 -1.27 8.01 -11.78
N MET A 83 -2.42 7.85 -11.12
CA MET A 83 -2.44 7.59 -9.68
C MET A 83 -1.88 6.21 -9.32
N ASN A 84 -1.98 5.22 -10.22
CA ASN A 84 -1.37 3.91 -9.98
C ASN A 84 0.16 4.00 -9.88
N TRP A 85 0.79 4.84 -10.70
CA TRP A 85 2.22 5.12 -10.58
C TRP A 85 2.58 5.81 -9.27
N ILE A 86 1.80 6.82 -8.86
CA ILE A 86 1.98 7.51 -7.57
C ILE A 86 1.86 6.52 -6.41
N ARG A 87 0.82 5.68 -6.43
CA ARG A 87 0.60 4.63 -5.44
C ARG A 87 1.76 3.64 -5.40
N SER A 88 2.28 3.22 -6.56
CA SER A 88 3.41 2.30 -6.65
C SER A 88 4.68 2.88 -6.05
N PHE A 89 4.95 4.18 -6.31
CA PHE A 89 6.06 4.90 -5.69
C PHE A 89 5.92 4.97 -4.16
N ILE A 90 4.71 5.28 -3.66
CA ILE A 90 4.43 5.29 -2.21
C ILE A 90 4.68 3.91 -1.59
N ILE A 91 4.25 2.81 -2.23
CA ILE A 91 4.50 1.45 -1.76
C ILE A 91 6.00 1.16 -1.67
N VAL A 92 6.80 1.57 -2.68
CA VAL A 92 8.26 1.40 -2.67
C VAL A 92 8.91 2.12 -1.49
N ILE A 93 8.43 3.32 -1.13
CA ILE A 93 8.89 4.00 0.09
C ILE A 93 8.60 3.15 1.32
N GLY A 94 7.39 2.59 1.45
CA GLY A 94 7.01 1.71 2.57
C GLY A 94 7.89 0.47 2.68
N ILE A 95 8.19 -0.18 1.54
CA ILE A 95 9.11 -1.33 1.47
C ILE A 95 10.53 -0.91 1.90
N THR A 96 10.98 0.27 1.49
CA THR A 96 12.30 0.80 1.85
C THR A 96 12.41 0.99 3.36
N PHE A 97 11.42 1.61 3.99
CA PHE A 97 11.39 1.77 5.45
C PHE A 97 11.29 0.45 6.21
N SER A 98 10.50 -0.51 5.71
CA SER A 98 10.46 -1.86 6.29
C SER A 98 11.83 -2.54 6.23
N SER A 99 12.52 -2.42 5.10
CA SER A 99 13.86 -2.97 4.90
C SER A 99 14.91 -2.30 5.79
N LEU A 100 14.83 -0.97 5.96
CA LEU A 100 15.71 -0.23 6.88
C LEU A 100 15.49 -0.62 8.35
N GLY A 101 14.22 -0.81 8.75
CA GLY A 101 13.87 -1.32 10.08
C GLY A 101 14.47 -2.70 10.33
N LEU A 102 14.33 -3.61 9.36
CA LEU A 102 14.89 -4.95 9.42
C LEU A 102 16.42 -4.96 9.44
N HIS A 103 17.07 -4.20 8.55
CA HIS A 103 18.52 -4.09 8.50
C HIS A 103 19.09 -3.57 9.84
N LYS A 104 18.47 -2.53 10.41
CA LYS A 104 18.89 -1.97 11.70
C LYS A 104 18.71 -2.98 12.84
N PHE A 105 17.67 -3.80 12.82
CA PHE A 105 17.50 -4.90 13.77
C PHE A 105 18.62 -5.94 13.67
N TYR A 106 18.97 -6.36 12.45
CA TYR A 106 20.06 -7.30 12.24
C TYR A 106 21.40 -6.76 12.75
N MET A 107 21.70 -5.48 12.50
CA MET A 107 22.92 -4.85 13.00
C MET A 107 22.96 -4.81 14.53
N LEU A 108 21.86 -4.44 15.19
CA LEU A 108 21.77 -4.42 16.66
C LEU A 108 22.00 -5.82 17.27
N LYS A 109 21.47 -6.86 16.63
CA LYS A 109 21.65 -8.25 17.09
C LYS A 109 23.09 -8.75 16.93
N GLN A 110 23.85 -8.26 15.94
CA GLN A 110 25.26 -8.64 15.76
C GLN A 110 26.20 -7.96 16.77
N THR A 111 25.78 -6.82 17.34
CA THR A 111 26.56 -6.05 18.32
C THR A 111 26.19 -6.32 19.78
N SER A 112 25.16 -7.14 20.04
CA SER A 112 24.69 -7.53 21.39
C SER A 112 25.21 -8.92 21.74
#